data_AF-A0A5N6X531-F1
#
_entry.id   AF-A0A5N6X531-F1
#
_cell.length_a   1.000
_cell.length_b   1.000
_cell.length_c   1.000
_cell.angle_alpha   90.00
_cell.angle_beta   90.00
_cell.angle_gamma   90.00
#
_symmetry.space_group_name_H-M   'P 1'
#
loop_
_entity.id
_entity.type
_entity.pdbx_description
1 polymer ?
#
loop_
_entity_poly.entity_id
_entity_poly.type
_entity_poly.pdbx_seq_one_letter_code
_entity_poly.pdbx_strand_id
1 'polypeptide(L)'
;MRRRPVATPRVLKNLTRVPDLLSLFEALPYCGYSFKNGPWKHALVAFGIDPRLGPEYRMYQTYEFPWNYDPIIEEPSGTSPLTVEISFPRVVRTNHSDNSHVFDGNLLYTDDNIWQYCDISDDQLHRIWSTTTIRHSFCPQNGFFYNGTNAKLWEIMSDKVMTIRDGEEPAVDDYECLLDIPDDYKGGSRSGDRKRYGQSFGQNYTRKQAFMRSLILKKALSL
;
A
#
# COMPACT_ATOMS: atom_id res chain seq x y z
N MET A 1 -4.15 19.14 -11.12
CA MET A 1 -4.78 19.39 -9.81
C MET A 1 -6.31 19.52 -9.81
N ARG A 2 -6.99 20.03 -10.86
CA ARG A 2 -8.48 20.13 -10.83
C ARG A 2 -9.23 18.78 -10.80
N ARG A 3 -8.79 17.79 -11.59
CA ARG A 3 -9.41 16.45 -11.64
C ARG A 3 -8.98 15.52 -10.50
N ARG A 4 -7.76 15.74 -10.00
CA ARG A 4 -7.15 15.00 -8.89
C ARG A 4 -6.45 16.02 -8.00
N PRO A 5 -7.11 16.47 -6.91
CA PRO A 5 -6.62 17.55 -6.06
C PRO A 5 -5.52 17.13 -5.10
N VAL A 6 -5.34 15.82 -4.90
CA VAL A 6 -4.27 15.27 -4.08
C VAL A 6 -3.53 14.19 -4.89
N ALA A 7 -2.27 14.42 -5.19
CA ALA A 7 -1.47 13.55 -6.07
C ALA A 7 -0.01 13.50 -5.64
N THR A 8 0.63 12.33 -5.71
CA THR A 8 2.09 12.23 -5.54
C THR A 8 2.83 12.74 -6.78
N PRO A 9 4.11 13.15 -6.66
CA PRO A 9 4.92 13.55 -7.80
C PRO A 9 4.98 12.48 -8.91
N ARG A 10 5.03 11.19 -8.54
CA ARG A 10 4.99 10.07 -9.49
C ARG A 10 3.71 10.07 -10.32
N VAL A 11 2.55 10.22 -9.68
CA VAL A 11 1.25 10.34 -10.37
C VAL A 11 1.24 11.56 -11.30
N LEU A 12 1.72 12.70 -10.83
CA LEU A 12 1.74 13.93 -11.63
C LEU A 12 2.62 13.79 -12.87
N LYS A 13 3.82 13.21 -12.73
CA LYS A 13 4.73 12.90 -13.85
C LYS A 13 4.01 12.08 -14.93
N ASN A 14 3.36 11.00 -14.50
CA ASN A 14 2.66 10.08 -15.38
C ASN A 14 1.45 10.74 -16.08
N LEU A 15 0.69 11.60 -15.38
CA LEU A 15 -0.46 12.29 -15.96
C LEU A 15 -0.09 13.44 -16.90
N THR A 16 1.03 14.11 -16.67
CA THR A 16 1.43 15.31 -17.41
C THR A 16 2.42 15.02 -18.53
N ARG A 17 3.05 13.84 -18.54
CA ARG A 17 4.04 13.41 -19.53
C ARG A 17 5.17 14.45 -19.72
N VAL A 18 5.54 15.14 -18.65
CA VAL A 18 6.65 16.11 -18.67
C VAL A 18 7.96 15.37 -19.03
N PRO A 19 8.81 15.97 -19.87
CA PRO A 19 10.02 15.32 -20.37
C PRO A 19 11.05 15.08 -19.26
N ASP A 20 11.07 15.94 -18.22
CA ASP A 20 12.01 15.84 -17.12
C ASP A 20 11.35 16.14 -15.76
N LEU A 21 11.95 15.57 -14.71
CA LEU A 21 11.45 15.72 -13.34
C LEU A 21 11.74 17.11 -12.76
N LEU A 22 12.80 17.79 -13.20
CA LEU A 22 13.18 19.09 -12.63
C LEU A 22 12.11 20.13 -12.95
N SER A 23 11.68 20.22 -14.21
CA SER A 23 10.58 21.08 -14.66
C SER A 23 9.29 20.81 -13.87
N LEU A 24 9.01 19.54 -13.56
CA LEU A 24 7.86 19.18 -12.72
C LEU A 24 8.02 19.74 -11.31
N PHE A 25 9.16 19.48 -10.66
CA PHE A 25 9.43 19.91 -9.29
C PHE A 25 9.48 21.45 -9.14
N GLU A 26 9.96 22.17 -10.16
CA GLU A 26 9.90 23.63 -10.20
C GLU A 26 8.46 24.16 -10.24
N ALA A 27 7.54 23.44 -10.88
CA ALA A 27 6.13 23.84 -10.99
C ALA A 27 5.29 23.48 -9.75
N LEU A 28 5.63 22.40 -9.01
CA LEU A 28 4.80 21.90 -7.88
C LEU A 28 4.48 22.98 -6.82
N PRO A 29 5.44 23.83 -6.37
CA PRO A 29 5.17 24.86 -5.36
C PRO A 29 4.11 25.89 -5.78
N TYR A 30 3.92 26.10 -7.08
CA TYR A 30 2.89 27.00 -7.62
C TYR A 30 1.51 26.35 -7.69
N CYS A 31 1.43 25.04 -7.51
CA CYS A 31 0.22 24.25 -7.70
C CYS A 31 -0.43 23.80 -6.38
N GLY A 32 0.31 23.83 -5.27
CA GLY A 32 -0.19 23.32 -4.00
C GLY A 32 0.84 23.32 -2.86
N TYR A 33 0.49 22.60 -1.80
CA TYR A 33 1.31 22.39 -0.62
C TYR A 33 1.39 20.90 -0.29
N SER A 34 2.32 20.50 0.60
CA SER A 34 2.44 19.11 1.05
C SER A 34 2.49 19.01 2.56
N PHE A 35 2.04 17.89 3.10
CA PHE A 35 2.17 17.58 4.52
C PHE A 35 3.51 16.91 4.80
N LYS A 36 4.20 17.34 5.86
CA LYS A 36 5.43 16.68 6.33
C LYS A 36 5.17 15.28 6.88
N ASN A 37 4.04 15.10 7.55
CA ASN A 37 3.64 13.86 8.22
C ASN A 37 2.13 13.64 8.07
N GLY A 38 1.68 12.42 8.32
CA GLY A 38 0.26 12.06 8.35
C GLY A 38 -0.22 11.32 7.10
N PRO A 39 -1.53 11.16 6.93
CA PRO A 39 -2.10 10.21 5.97
C PRO A 39 -1.92 10.59 4.50
N TRP A 40 -1.59 11.86 4.21
CA TRP A 40 -1.28 12.36 2.87
C TRP A 40 0.16 12.85 2.76
N LYS A 41 1.08 12.29 3.58
CA LYS A 41 2.52 12.53 3.45
C LYS A 41 2.95 12.23 2.01
N HIS A 42 3.93 12.96 1.49
CA HIS A 42 4.46 12.80 0.11
C HIS A 42 3.51 13.18 -1.04
N ALA A 43 2.24 13.50 -0.76
CA ALA A 43 1.32 14.00 -1.77
C ALA A 43 1.34 15.54 -1.84
N LEU A 44 1.22 16.08 -3.05
CA LEU A 44 0.88 17.47 -3.28
C LEU A 44 -0.64 17.64 -3.18
N VAL A 45 -1.08 18.61 -2.38
CA VAL A 45 -2.47 19.01 -2.19
C VAL A 45 -2.69 20.36 -2.87
N ALA A 46 -3.70 20.45 -3.74
CA ALA A 46 -4.03 21.69 -4.43
C ALA A 46 -4.36 22.83 -3.43
N PHE A 47 -3.98 24.06 -3.77
CA PHE A 47 -4.38 25.22 -2.96
C PHE A 47 -5.91 25.32 -2.83
N GLY A 48 -6.37 25.71 -1.64
CA GLY A 48 -7.79 25.81 -1.31
C GLY A 48 -8.46 24.48 -0.95
N ILE A 49 -7.76 23.35 -1.05
CA ILE A 49 -8.24 22.03 -0.61
C ILE A 49 -7.59 21.69 0.73
N ASP A 50 -8.38 21.23 1.69
CA ASP A 50 -7.90 20.59 2.92
C ASP A 50 -8.51 19.18 3.03
N PRO A 51 -7.72 18.12 2.78
CA PRO A 51 -8.23 16.76 2.74
C PRO A 51 -8.67 16.24 4.12
N ARG A 52 -8.41 16.98 5.20
CA ARG A 52 -8.84 16.63 6.56
C ARG A 52 -10.28 17.03 6.87
N LEU A 53 -10.89 17.88 6.03
CA LEU A 53 -12.24 18.40 6.26
C LEU A 53 -13.34 17.42 5.84
N GLY A 54 -13.04 16.46 4.95
CA GLY A 54 -14.03 15.58 4.37
C GLY A 54 -13.49 14.19 4.05
N PRO A 55 -14.26 13.12 4.32
CA PRO A 55 -13.82 11.74 4.09
C PRO A 55 -13.70 11.38 2.61
N GLU A 56 -14.17 12.20 1.67
CA GLU A 56 -14.05 11.99 0.23
C GLU A 56 -12.59 11.94 -0.23
N TYR A 57 -11.68 12.63 0.45
CA TYR A 57 -10.26 12.63 0.13
C TYR A 57 -9.48 11.44 0.71
N ARG A 58 -10.15 10.54 1.46
CA ARG A 58 -9.51 9.36 2.07
C ARG A 58 -8.85 8.44 1.04
N MET A 59 -9.42 8.35 -0.16
CA MET A 59 -8.87 7.53 -1.25
C MET A 59 -7.51 8.04 -1.74
N TYR A 60 -7.17 9.29 -1.46
CA TYR A 60 -5.87 9.87 -1.80
C TYR A 60 -4.82 9.69 -0.69
N GLN A 61 -5.16 9.04 0.43
CA GLN A 61 -4.18 8.69 1.45
C GLN A 61 -3.05 7.84 0.86
N THR A 62 -1.86 7.99 1.42
CA THR A 62 -0.64 7.35 0.93
C THR A 62 -0.27 6.13 1.77
N TYR A 63 0.13 5.07 1.08
CA TYR A 63 0.88 3.93 1.59
C TYR A 63 2.35 4.10 1.21
N GLU A 64 3.26 4.01 2.17
CA GLU A 64 4.71 4.04 1.95
C GLU A 64 5.25 2.67 2.33
N PHE A 65 5.86 1.96 1.38
CA PHE A 65 6.48 0.67 1.64
C PHE A 65 7.82 0.89 2.38
N PRO A 66 7.97 0.44 3.64
CA PRO A 66 9.10 0.78 4.49
C PRO A 66 10.39 -0.01 4.24
N TRP A 67 10.46 -0.86 3.21
CA TRP A 67 11.65 -1.67 2.92
C TRP A 67 12.24 -1.34 1.55
N ASN A 68 13.50 -1.72 1.34
CA ASN A 68 14.13 -1.62 0.03
C ASN A 68 13.64 -2.75 -0.89
N TYR A 69 13.63 -2.46 -2.19
CA TYR A 69 13.30 -3.42 -3.24
C TYR A 69 14.44 -4.37 -3.61
N ASP A 70 15.57 -4.31 -2.91
CA ASP A 70 16.70 -5.21 -3.16
C ASP A 70 16.23 -6.66 -2.95
N PRO A 71 16.16 -7.50 -4.01
CA PRO A 71 15.70 -8.86 -3.89
C PRO A 71 16.74 -9.67 -3.10
N ILE A 72 16.26 -10.64 -2.32
CA ILE A 72 17.15 -11.60 -1.67
C ILE A 72 17.55 -12.61 -2.73
N ILE A 73 18.75 -12.45 -3.27
CA ILE A 73 19.34 -13.39 -4.23
C ILE A 73 20.09 -14.46 -3.43
N GLU A 74 19.74 -15.74 -3.58
CA GLU A 74 20.59 -16.82 -3.08
C GLU A 74 21.95 -16.74 -3.77
N GLU A 75 23.04 -16.65 -3.00
CA GLU A 75 24.38 -16.68 -3.59
C GLU A 75 24.59 -18.02 -4.30
N PRO A 76 25.03 -18.00 -5.57
CA PRO A 76 25.20 -19.23 -6.33
C PRO A 76 26.23 -20.12 -5.61
N SER A 77 25.78 -21.31 -5.21
CA SER A 77 26.63 -22.35 -4.63
C SER A 77 27.53 -22.97 -5.71
N GLY A 78 28.58 -22.25 -6.10
CA GLY A 78 29.60 -22.76 -7.00
C GLY A 78 30.29 -21.71 -7.82
N THR A 79 31.62 -21.82 -7.87
CA THR A 79 32.59 -21.01 -8.60
C THR A 79 32.18 -20.76 -10.06
N SER A 80 31.48 -19.66 -10.31
CA SER A 80 31.34 -19.11 -11.66
C SER A 80 31.22 -17.59 -11.59
N PRO A 81 32.16 -16.82 -12.19
CA PRO A 81 31.99 -15.39 -12.36
C PRO A 81 31.04 -15.20 -13.53
N LEU A 82 29.75 -15.15 -13.25
CA LEU A 82 28.73 -14.87 -14.25
C LEU A 82 27.81 -13.78 -13.69
N THR A 83 27.86 -12.63 -14.36
CA THR A 83 26.75 -11.68 -14.51
C THR A 83 25.52 -12.42 -15.04
N VAL A 84 24.92 -13.28 -14.22
CA VAL A 84 23.58 -13.80 -14.44
C VAL A 84 22.66 -12.65 -14.05
N GLU A 85 22.15 -11.93 -15.05
CA GLU A 85 21.00 -11.06 -14.85
C GLU A 85 19.83 -11.94 -14.39
N ILE A 86 19.63 -12.02 -13.08
CA ILE A 86 18.46 -12.67 -12.51
C ILE A 86 17.27 -11.79 -12.89
N SER A 87 16.55 -12.24 -13.91
CA SER A 87 15.35 -11.56 -14.41
C SER A 87 14.18 -11.93 -13.52
N PHE A 88 13.65 -10.94 -12.80
CA PHE A 88 12.39 -11.06 -12.06
C PHE A 88 11.27 -10.54 -12.96
N PRO A 89 10.47 -11.41 -13.61
CA PRO A 89 9.57 -11.00 -14.69
C PRO A 89 8.47 -10.02 -14.25
N ARG A 90 8.15 -10.03 -12.95
CA ARG A 90 7.14 -9.17 -12.33
C ARG A 90 7.70 -7.88 -11.71
N VAL A 91 9.03 -7.72 -11.68
CA VAL A 91 9.70 -6.54 -11.12
C VAL A 91 10.25 -5.68 -12.25
N VAL A 92 9.70 -4.47 -12.38
CA VAL A 92 10.04 -3.52 -13.43
C VAL A 92 10.93 -2.43 -12.84
N ARG A 93 12.25 -2.56 -13.03
CA ARG A 93 13.25 -1.62 -12.52
C ARG A 93 13.36 -0.32 -13.33
N THR A 94 12.87 -0.35 -14.56
CA THR A 94 12.75 0.80 -15.44
C THR A 94 11.42 0.73 -16.16
N ASN A 95 10.63 1.81 -16.16
CA ASN A 95 10.20 2.46 -17.41
C ASN A 95 9.12 3.52 -17.22
N HIS A 96 9.15 4.49 -18.15
CA HIS A 96 8.24 5.61 -18.42
C HIS A 96 6.78 5.19 -18.74
N SER A 97 6.27 4.15 -18.10
CA SER A 97 4.88 3.73 -18.22
C SER A 97 3.99 4.79 -17.59
N ASP A 98 2.99 5.26 -18.34
CA ASP A 98 1.95 6.18 -17.85
C ASP A 98 1.20 5.63 -16.61
N ASN A 99 1.35 4.33 -16.30
CA ASN A 99 0.70 3.65 -15.19
C ASN A 99 1.67 3.11 -14.12
N SER A 100 2.95 3.55 -14.07
CA SER A 100 3.91 3.03 -13.07
C SER A 100 3.50 3.24 -11.61
N HIS A 101 2.57 4.18 -11.37
CA HIS A 101 2.01 4.50 -10.07
C HIS A 101 0.91 3.55 -9.60
N VAL A 102 0.38 2.70 -10.49
CA VAL A 102 -0.70 1.77 -10.19
C VAL A 102 -0.12 0.47 -9.64
N PHE A 103 -0.72 -0.06 -8.57
CA PHE A 103 -0.42 -1.40 -8.06
C PHE A 103 -1.59 -2.33 -8.32
N ASP A 104 -1.37 -3.36 -9.13
CA ASP A 104 -2.39 -4.35 -9.54
C ASP A 104 -2.24 -5.70 -8.83
N GLY A 105 -1.26 -5.84 -7.93
CA GLY A 105 -0.95 -7.09 -7.26
C GLY A 105 -0.15 -8.09 -8.09
N ASN A 106 0.25 -7.72 -9.32
CA ASN A 106 1.00 -8.57 -10.23
C ASN A 106 2.34 -7.97 -10.65
N LEU A 107 2.36 -6.68 -11.00
CA LEU A 107 3.55 -5.95 -11.44
C LEU A 107 4.01 -4.97 -10.38
N LEU A 108 5.32 -4.98 -10.11
CA LEU A 108 5.97 -4.08 -9.17
C LEU A 108 6.93 -3.15 -9.91
N TYR A 109 6.55 -1.88 -9.99
CA TYR A 109 7.46 -0.81 -10.42
C TYR A 109 8.25 -0.30 -9.21
N THR A 110 9.59 -0.31 -9.31
CA THR A 110 10.48 0.06 -8.20
C THR A 110 11.00 1.50 -8.30
N ASP A 111 10.32 2.35 -9.07
CA ASP A 111 10.67 3.76 -9.30
C ASP A 111 10.37 4.64 -8.08
N ASP A 112 9.42 4.21 -7.25
CA ASP A 112 8.99 4.87 -6.01
C ASP A 112 8.36 3.81 -5.09
N ASN A 113 8.41 4.05 -3.78
CA ASN A 113 7.85 3.17 -2.75
C ASN A 113 6.52 3.68 -2.18
N ILE A 114 5.92 4.69 -2.81
CA ILE A 114 4.71 5.36 -2.32
C ILE A 114 3.55 5.19 -3.28
N TRP A 115 2.44 4.66 -2.79
CA TRP A 115 1.17 4.52 -3.52
C TRP A 115 0.07 5.34 -2.86
N GLN A 116 -0.85 5.89 -3.65
CA GLN A 116 -2.13 6.38 -3.10
C GLN A 116 -3.15 5.26 -3.16
N TYR A 117 -4.09 5.23 -2.22
CA TYR A 117 -5.04 4.11 -2.12
C TYR A 117 -5.88 3.95 -3.39
N CYS A 118 -6.28 5.06 -4.03
CA CYS A 118 -7.00 5.05 -5.29
C CYS A 118 -6.22 4.47 -6.48
N ASP A 119 -4.89 4.30 -6.36
CA ASP A 119 -4.05 3.69 -7.39
C ASP A 119 -3.79 2.20 -7.10
N ILE A 120 -4.36 1.66 -6.03
CA ILE A 120 -4.30 0.25 -5.69
C ILE A 120 -5.52 -0.44 -6.32
N SER A 121 -5.27 -1.17 -7.41
CA SER A 121 -6.27 -1.88 -8.21
C SER A 121 -6.36 -3.39 -7.95
N ASP A 122 -5.44 -3.95 -7.16
CA ASP A 122 -5.54 -5.33 -6.66
C ASP A 122 -6.91 -5.59 -5.99
N ASP A 123 -7.62 -6.63 -6.40
CA ASP A 123 -9.01 -6.88 -5.99
C ASP A 123 -9.20 -7.03 -4.48
N GLN A 124 -8.26 -7.66 -3.77
CA GLN A 124 -8.36 -7.86 -2.32
C GLN A 124 -8.05 -6.56 -1.57
N LEU A 125 -7.03 -5.82 -2.00
CA LEU A 125 -6.68 -4.53 -1.42
C LEU A 125 -7.73 -3.47 -1.71
N HIS A 126 -8.30 -3.46 -2.92
CA HIS A 126 -9.41 -2.59 -3.31
C HIS A 126 -10.60 -2.77 -2.38
N ARG A 127 -11.03 -4.02 -2.13
CA ARG A 127 -12.13 -4.30 -1.18
C ARG A 127 -11.85 -3.77 0.23
N ILE A 128 -10.59 -3.71 0.66
CA ILE A 128 -10.22 -3.17 1.97
C ILE A 128 -10.37 -1.64 1.99
N TRP A 129 -9.71 -0.92 1.08
CA TRP A 129 -9.72 0.55 1.11
C TRP A 129 -11.04 1.16 0.60
N SER A 130 -11.81 0.42 -0.20
CA SER A 130 -13.15 0.84 -0.66
C SER A 130 -14.24 0.65 0.40
N THR A 131 -13.89 0.28 1.63
CA THR A 131 -14.86 0.09 2.72
C THR A 131 -15.73 1.33 2.95
N THR A 132 -16.99 1.10 3.30
CA THR A 132 -17.93 2.13 3.75
C THR A 132 -17.83 2.38 5.26
N THR A 133 -17.13 1.53 6.00
CA THR A 133 -16.92 1.68 7.45
C THR A 133 -15.77 2.66 7.70
N ILE A 134 -16.12 3.95 7.73
CA ILE A 134 -15.16 5.05 7.86
C ILE A 134 -15.48 5.93 9.07
N ARG A 135 -14.48 6.65 9.55
CA ARG A 135 -14.62 7.63 10.63
C ARG A 135 -15.34 8.86 10.11
N HIS A 136 -16.21 9.45 10.93
CA HIS A 136 -16.77 10.78 10.64
C HIS A 136 -15.79 11.92 10.95
N SER A 137 -14.87 11.71 11.88
CA SER A 137 -13.85 12.68 12.26
C SER A 137 -12.45 12.23 11.84
N PHE A 138 -11.66 13.20 11.39
CA PHE A 138 -10.26 12.99 11.01
C PHE A 138 -9.42 12.47 12.18
N CYS A 139 -8.63 11.44 11.93
CA CYS A 139 -7.56 10.96 12.82
C CYS A 139 -6.19 11.35 12.23
N PRO A 140 -5.32 12.06 12.97
CA PRO A 140 -3.99 12.42 12.49
C PRO A 140 -3.11 11.23 12.05
N GLN A 141 -3.35 10.05 12.61
CA GLN A 141 -2.57 8.85 12.32
C GLN A 141 -3.15 8.04 11.16
N ASN A 142 -4.47 7.82 11.15
CA ASN A 142 -5.14 6.89 10.24
C ASN A 142 -5.98 7.57 9.15
N GLY A 143 -6.10 8.90 9.21
CA GLY A 143 -7.00 9.68 8.38
C GLY A 143 -8.45 9.35 8.69
N PHE A 144 -9.22 8.97 7.67
CA PHE A 144 -10.64 8.62 7.83
C PHE A 144 -10.89 7.12 7.92
N PHE A 145 -9.88 6.29 7.71
CA PHE A 145 -9.99 4.85 7.90
C PHE A 145 -9.79 4.47 9.36
N TYR A 146 -10.46 3.42 9.80
CA TYR A 146 -10.19 2.82 11.11
C TYR A 146 -8.85 2.07 11.11
N ASN A 147 -8.38 1.72 12.31
CA ASN A 147 -7.11 1.05 12.52
C ASN A 147 -7.03 -0.32 11.84
N GLY A 148 -8.11 -1.10 11.85
CA GLY A 148 -8.18 -2.42 11.20
C GLY A 148 -8.11 -2.33 9.67
N THR A 149 -8.77 -1.35 9.05
CA THR A 149 -8.64 -1.11 7.60
C THR A 149 -7.22 -0.78 7.20
N ASN A 150 -6.58 0.18 7.89
CA ASN A 150 -5.19 0.55 7.64
C ASN A 150 -4.25 -0.63 7.87
N ALA A 151 -4.45 -1.38 8.95
CA ALA A 151 -3.62 -2.55 9.27
C ALA A 151 -3.74 -3.67 8.24
N LYS A 152 -4.96 -4.02 7.81
CA LYS A 152 -5.19 -4.99 6.75
C LYS A 152 -4.49 -4.56 5.46
N LEU A 153 -4.76 -3.33 5.01
CA LEU A 153 -4.18 -2.82 3.78
C LEU A 153 -2.65 -2.80 3.85
N TRP A 154 -2.09 -2.33 4.97
CA TRP A 154 -0.66 -2.23 5.16
C TRP A 154 0.02 -3.60 5.11
N GLU A 155 -0.39 -4.54 5.96
CA GLU A 155 0.30 -5.82 6.08
C GLU A 155 0.10 -6.68 4.82
N ILE A 156 -1.12 -6.74 4.27
CA ILE A 156 -1.40 -7.52 3.06
C ILE A 156 -0.64 -6.94 1.86
N MET A 157 -0.66 -5.63 1.65
CA MET A 157 0.07 -5.01 0.55
C MET A 157 1.58 -5.21 0.70
N SER A 158 2.11 -5.08 1.93
CA SER A 158 3.54 -5.31 2.21
C SER A 158 3.98 -6.72 1.83
N ASP A 159 3.20 -7.74 2.22
CA ASP A 159 3.49 -9.14 1.90
C ASP A 159 3.36 -9.42 0.40
N LYS A 160 2.34 -8.86 -0.28
CA LYS A 160 2.20 -8.96 -1.75
C LYS A 160 3.40 -8.35 -2.48
N VAL A 161 3.81 -7.13 -2.10
CA VAL A 161 4.98 -6.46 -2.68
C VAL A 161 6.25 -7.29 -2.48
N MET A 162 6.47 -7.83 -1.27
CA MET A 162 7.63 -8.69 -0.98
C MET A 162 7.62 -9.99 -1.78
N THR A 163 6.45 -10.65 -1.86
CA THR A 163 6.28 -11.88 -2.64
C THR A 163 6.63 -11.64 -4.11
N ILE A 164 6.11 -10.56 -4.71
CA ILE A 164 6.41 -10.17 -6.10
C ILE A 164 7.88 -9.83 -6.28
N ARG A 165 8.49 -9.08 -5.33
CA ARG A 165 9.91 -8.74 -5.34
C ARG A 165 10.79 -10.00 -5.41
N ASP A 166 10.41 -11.04 -4.68
CA ASP A 166 11.15 -12.30 -4.59
C ASP A 166 10.87 -13.25 -5.77
N GLY A 167 10.10 -12.81 -6.78
CA GLY A 167 9.81 -13.58 -7.99
C GLY A 167 8.63 -14.53 -7.85
N GLU A 168 7.94 -14.51 -6.72
CA GLU A 168 6.80 -15.37 -6.42
C GLU A 168 5.46 -14.68 -6.75
N GLU A 169 4.40 -15.47 -6.86
CA GLU A 169 3.04 -14.98 -7.07
C GLU A 169 2.23 -15.00 -5.76
N PRO A 170 1.63 -13.87 -5.34
CA PRO A 170 0.78 -13.85 -4.15
C PRO A 170 -0.47 -14.72 -4.34
N ALA A 171 -0.60 -15.79 -3.55
CA ALA A 171 -1.78 -16.64 -3.59
C ALA A 171 -2.99 -15.95 -2.94
N VAL A 172 -4.10 -15.82 -3.68
CA VAL A 172 -5.33 -15.15 -3.22
C VAL A 172 -5.83 -15.72 -1.88
N ASP A 173 -5.81 -17.04 -1.75
CA ASP A 173 -6.30 -17.77 -0.56
C ASP A 173 -5.50 -17.45 0.72
N ASP A 174 -4.25 -16.99 0.61
CA ASP A 174 -3.44 -16.61 1.78
C ASP A 174 -4.02 -15.39 2.51
N TYR A 175 -4.76 -14.54 1.80
CA TYR A 175 -5.25 -13.27 2.33
C TYR A 175 -6.74 -13.28 2.59
N GLU A 176 -7.52 -14.15 1.95
CA GLU A 176 -8.97 -13.97 1.86
C GLU A 176 -9.67 -14.04 3.22
N CYS A 177 -9.25 -14.98 4.09
CA CYS A 177 -9.78 -15.06 5.44
C CYS A 177 -9.42 -13.85 6.33
N LEU A 178 -8.41 -13.05 5.95
CA LEU A 178 -7.96 -11.89 6.72
C LEU A 178 -8.81 -10.65 6.46
N LEU A 179 -9.57 -10.61 5.36
CA LEU A 179 -10.45 -9.50 5.02
C LEU A 179 -11.57 -9.34 6.05
N ASP A 180 -11.97 -10.45 6.69
CA ASP A 180 -12.97 -10.53 7.76
C ASP A 180 -12.52 -9.91 9.10
N ILE A 181 -11.25 -9.52 9.24
CA ILE A 181 -10.81 -8.75 10.39
C ILE A 181 -11.56 -7.40 10.38
N PRO A 182 -12.22 -6.99 11.49
CA PRO A 182 -13.02 -5.77 11.53
C PRO A 182 -12.23 -4.52 11.13
N ASP A 183 -12.91 -3.60 10.44
CA ASP A 183 -12.33 -2.30 10.09
C ASP A 183 -12.01 -1.47 11.34
N ASP A 184 -12.93 -1.40 12.31
CA ASP A 184 -12.68 -0.86 13.64
C ASP A 184 -12.30 -1.98 14.61
N TYR A 185 -11.01 -2.27 14.70
CA TYR A 185 -10.50 -3.35 15.54
C TYR A 185 -10.33 -2.87 16.98
N LYS A 186 -11.21 -3.33 17.85
CA LYS A 186 -11.08 -3.20 19.31
C LYS A 186 -10.38 -4.44 19.82
N GLY A 187 -9.13 -4.31 20.27
CA GLY A 187 -8.35 -5.45 20.77
C GLY A 187 -9.14 -6.33 21.75
N GLY A 188 -8.95 -7.64 21.65
CA GLY A 188 -9.57 -8.59 22.59
C GLY A 188 -9.21 -8.25 24.04
N SER A 189 -10.21 -8.25 24.92
CA SER A 189 -10.10 -7.88 26.33
C SER A 189 -9.14 -8.79 27.11
N ARG A 190 -7.83 -8.51 27.15
CA ARG A 190 -6.76 -9.14 27.99
C ARG A 190 -6.65 -10.69 28.00
N SER A 191 -7.61 -11.41 27.44
CA SER A 191 -7.67 -12.85 27.21
C SER A 191 -7.55 -12.99 25.71
N GLY A 192 -6.39 -13.46 25.24
CA GLY A 192 -5.97 -13.39 23.84
C GLY A 192 -7.11 -13.67 22.85
N ASP A 193 -7.27 -12.78 21.87
CA ASP A 193 -8.35 -12.87 20.88
C ASP A 193 -8.22 -14.18 20.08
N ARG A 194 -8.93 -15.22 20.52
CA ARG A 194 -9.00 -16.54 19.89
C ARG A 194 -9.95 -16.53 18.68
N LYS A 195 -10.52 -15.38 18.32
CA LYS A 195 -11.47 -15.28 17.21
C LYS A 195 -10.79 -15.61 15.88
N ARG A 196 -11.32 -16.61 15.18
CA ARG A 196 -10.89 -16.97 13.83
C ARG A 196 -11.77 -16.21 12.84
N TYR A 197 -11.22 -15.15 12.26
CA TYR A 197 -11.83 -14.37 11.19
C TYR A 197 -11.78 -15.15 9.87
N GLY A 198 -12.85 -15.17 9.09
CA GLY A 198 -12.88 -15.82 7.77
C GLY A 198 -12.67 -17.33 7.77
N GLN A 199 -12.89 -17.99 8.90
CA GLN A 199 -12.74 -19.44 9.04
C GLN A 199 -14.06 -20.04 9.51
N SER A 200 -14.52 -21.05 8.79
CA SER A 200 -15.68 -21.84 9.21
C SER A 200 -15.34 -22.72 10.42
N PHE A 201 -16.37 -23.25 11.08
CA PHE A 201 -16.17 -24.19 12.17
C PHE A 201 -15.32 -25.39 11.73
N GLY A 202 -14.25 -25.69 12.49
CA GLY A 202 -13.31 -26.78 12.18
C GLY A 202 -12.19 -26.42 11.20
N GLN A 203 -12.24 -25.27 10.52
CA GLN A 203 -11.14 -24.83 9.65
C GLN A 203 -10.02 -24.18 10.47
N ASN A 204 -8.78 -24.39 10.04
CA ASN A 204 -7.57 -23.85 10.64
C ASN A 204 -6.85 -22.97 9.63
N TYR A 205 -6.21 -21.92 10.12
CA TYR A 205 -5.31 -21.11 9.31
C TYR A 205 -4.14 -21.95 8.82
N THR A 206 -3.69 -21.67 7.58
CA THR A 206 -2.34 -22.03 7.16
C THR A 206 -1.31 -21.28 8.02
N ARG A 207 -0.05 -21.71 7.98
CA ARG A 207 1.03 -21.03 8.71
C ARG A 207 1.15 -19.55 8.31
N LYS A 208 1.04 -19.26 7.01
CA LYS A 208 1.09 -17.90 6.47
C LYS A 208 -0.12 -17.08 6.91
N GLN A 209 -1.34 -17.61 6.79
CA GLN A 209 -2.55 -16.93 7.26
C GLN A 209 -2.49 -16.59 8.77
N ALA A 210 -2.03 -17.53 9.61
CA ALA A 210 -1.89 -17.31 11.05
C ALA A 210 -0.85 -16.22 11.36
N PHE A 211 0.28 -16.24 10.66
CA PHE A 211 1.33 -15.22 10.77
C PHE A 211 0.83 -13.84 10.34
N MET A 212 0.23 -13.73 9.15
CA MET A 212 -0.33 -12.49 8.62
C MET A 212 -1.43 -11.91 9.52
N ARG A 213 -2.33 -12.76 10.03
CA ARG A 213 -3.31 -12.35 11.05
C ARG A 213 -2.61 -11.72 12.26
N SER A 214 -1.56 -12.35 12.78
CA SER A 214 -0.85 -11.81 13.95
C SER A 214 -0.23 -10.44 13.68
N LEU A 215 0.31 -10.21 12.49
CA LEU A 215 0.85 -8.92 12.06
C LEU A 215 -0.25 -7.86 11.98
N ILE A 216 -1.37 -8.18 11.32
CA ILE A 216 -2.51 -7.25 11.19
C ILE A 216 -3.04 -6.85 12.55
N LEU A 217 -3.28 -7.80 13.46
CA LEU A 217 -3.80 -7.48 14.79
C LEU A 217 -2.82 -6.63 15.61
N LYS A 218 -1.52 -6.94 15.52
CA LYS A 218 -0.47 -6.15 16.19
C LYS A 218 -0.41 -4.73 15.61
N LYS A 219 -0.47 -4.58 14.30
CA LYS A 219 -0.48 -3.30 13.60
C LYS A 219 -1.71 -2.48 13.98
N ALA A 220 -2.90 -3.09 13.97
CA ALA A 220 -4.14 -2.43 14.35
C ALA A 220 -4.13 -1.91 15.81
N LEU A 221 -3.42 -2.57 16.73
CA LEU A 221 -3.26 -2.08 18.11
C LEU A 221 -2.26 -0.92 18.23
N SER A 222 -1.38 -0.74 17.25
CA SER A 222 -0.41 0.36 17.21
C SER A 222 -0.93 1.63 16.51
N LEU A 223 -2.08 1.52 15.85
CA LEU A 223 -2.74 2.56 15.06
C LEU A 223 -3.97 3.11 15.79
#